data_AF-A0A6J4KA03-F1
#
_entry.id   AF-A0A6J4KA03-F1
#
_cell.length_a   1.000
_cell.length_b   1.000
_cell.length_c   1.000
_cell.angle_alpha   90.00
_cell.angle_beta   90.00
_cell.angle_gamma   90.00
#
_symmetry.space_group_name_H-M   'P 1'
#
loop_
_entity.id
_entity.type
_entity.pdbx_description
1 polymer ?
#
loop_
_entity_poly.entity_id
_entity_poly.type
_entity_poly.pdbx_seq_one_letter_code
_entity_poly.pdbx_strand_id
1 'polypeptide(L)'
;MSHITTVNHPQLADSPARIEGAEANGTASTPAPADRSSAQDLAPPDRSRAGTAPDGLPPERSVSSAEDSPDAERSGEDVLATARQLVAAGISVIPWQHRTKEPAHDRLPVVRREEDGRARPSWSEYRRRRPSDAELQRWFHDGGCGIATICGAVSEGLMVLDIESAEAFEQWRAYACSLLDEAIVDALPVVRTGRGKHVYFRMDEPLRSSVLARRNKPNGERQPAAGTEVLAETRGEGSAAVTAPTIHPLGRRYTVEHGSLSHIPRLTPAQVQALLDAARALSEEHTEGRASTSAARESTSVIQAFNASSDIRRVLEEHGYRPRGTTGFIRPGGDHASVIVLGDQNRSLHFNTNDPLHSTGASGVLHAQTPFSIVCELDNGGDVRAAVRHTARQLGMEPSPRRSRGAVDGSPASGASARYLDHAASALELGSLHDGDPTWPYFEEQDSSGLGGLWMFQPPTRDSPRPPLQLTNFTARITAETEIDDGAERQERYTLVATCGSTTRTLEMSREEFEGDGAVSRIVAALGAR
;
A
#
# COMPACT_ATOMS: atom_id res chain seq x y z
N MET A 1 -0.75 20.73 51.82
CA MET A 1 -0.49 22.03 51.16
C MET A 1 -0.33 21.70 49.68
N SER A 2 -1.42 21.78 48.89
CA SER A 2 -1.71 22.92 48.00
C SER A 2 -1.07 22.67 46.63
N HIS A 3 -1.72 22.55 45.47
CA HIS A 3 -3.10 22.79 45.03
C HIS A 3 -3.41 21.88 43.81
N ILE A 4 -4.63 21.36 43.76
CA ILE A 4 -5.28 20.79 42.58
C ILE A 4 -5.93 21.95 41.80
N THR A 5 -5.76 22.01 40.48
CA THR A 5 -6.54 22.91 39.62
C THR A 5 -7.27 22.10 38.55
N THR A 6 -8.59 22.09 38.70
CA THR A 6 -9.60 21.51 37.82
C THR A 6 -9.84 22.42 36.62
N VAL A 7 -9.97 21.86 35.41
CA VAL A 7 -10.44 22.60 34.22
C VAL A 7 -11.86 22.15 33.86
N ASN A 8 -12.72 23.15 33.71
CA ASN A 8 -14.16 23.07 33.51
C ASN A 8 -14.58 22.60 32.10
N HIS A 9 -15.64 21.79 32.06
CA HIS A 9 -16.55 21.63 30.93
C HIS A 9 -17.47 22.87 30.78
N PRO A 10 -17.90 23.20 29.55
CA PRO A 10 -19.17 23.89 29.34
C PRO A 10 -20.25 22.94 28.77
N GLN A 11 -21.36 22.85 29.50
CA GLN A 11 -22.68 22.40 29.05
C GLN A 11 -23.39 23.53 28.28
N LEU A 12 -24.05 23.21 27.17
CA LEU A 12 -25.22 23.89 26.59
C LEU A 12 -26.08 22.77 25.95
N ALA A 13 -27.14 22.29 26.61
CA ALA A 13 -28.51 22.82 26.65
C ALA A 13 -29.41 22.22 25.54
N ASP A 14 -30.31 21.34 25.99
CA ASP A 14 -31.47 20.78 25.28
C ASP A 14 -32.46 21.86 24.83
N SER A 15 -33.08 21.69 23.64
CA SER A 15 -34.55 21.53 23.51
C SER A 15 -35.03 21.42 22.05
N PRO A 16 -36.22 20.83 21.81
CA PRO A 16 -36.59 20.21 20.54
C PRO A 16 -37.60 21.03 19.71
N ALA A 17 -37.69 20.74 18.41
CA ALA A 17 -38.81 21.16 17.57
C ALA A 17 -39.30 19.99 16.69
N ARG A 18 -40.46 19.46 17.08
CA ARG A 18 -41.40 18.69 16.24
C ARG A 18 -42.01 19.61 15.18
N ILE A 19 -42.07 19.17 13.93
CA ILE A 19 -43.20 19.47 13.03
C ILE A 19 -43.57 18.18 12.30
N GLU A 20 -44.82 17.77 12.48
CA GLU A 20 -45.50 16.70 11.76
C GLU A 20 -46.01 17.20 10.39
N GLY A 21 -46.07 16.28 9.43
CA GLY A 21 -47.23 16.10 8.57
C GLY A 21 -47.31 16.89 7.26
N ALA A 22 -47.10 16.18 6.13
CA ALA A 22 -48.04 16.20 5.01
C ALA A 22 -47.75 15.03 4.04
N GLU A 23 -48.65 14.05 4.04
CA GLU A 23 -48.84 13.08 2.97
C GLU A 23 -49.43 13.77 1.73
N ALA A 24 -49.07 13.32 0.52
CA ALA A 24 -50.02 12.93 -0.53
C ALA A 24 -49.33 12.59 -1.87
N ASN A 25 -49.49 11.32 -2.26
CA ASN A 25 -49.84 10.80 -3.59
C ASN A 25 -49.26 11.42 -4.88
N GLY A 26 -48.54 10.59 -5.64
CA GLY A 26 -48.26 10.78 -7.05
C GLY A 26 -47.83 9.48 -7.73
N THR A 27 -48.81 8.69 -8.15
CA THR A 27 -48.73 7.47 -8.99
C THR A 27 -48.24 7.71 -10.43
N ALA A 28 -47.78 6.62 -11.06
CA ALA A 28 -47.56 6.39 -12.51
C ALA A 28 -46.19 6.84 -13.08
N SER A 29 -45.51 6.13 -13.98
CA SER A 29 -45.69 4.81 -14.60
C SER A 29 -44.38 4.45 -15.31
N THR A 30 -44.03 3.16 -15.30
CA THR A 30 -43.03 2.52 -16.16
C THR A 30 -43.37 2.69 -17.64
N PRO A 31 -42.39 2.64 -18.55
CA PRO A 31 -42.38 1.48 -19.43
C PRO A 31 -40.98 0.95 -19.80
N ALA A 32 -40.90 -0.36 -19.95
CA ALA A 32 -39.93 -1.10 -20.74
C ALA A 32 -40.73 -2.08 -21.64
N PRO A 33 -40.12 -2.80 -22.59
CA PRO A 33 -39.13 -2.41 -23.58
C PRO A 33 -39.65 -2.72 -25.01
N ALA A 34 -38.98 -2.20 -26.05
CA ALA A 34 -39.23 -2.61 -27.43
C ALA A 34 -38.10 -3.53 -27.93
N ASP A 35 -38.47 -4.79 -28.13
CA ASP A 35 -37.73 -5.85 -28.79
C ASP A 35 -37.96 -5.78 -30.31
N ARG A 36 -36.88 -5.79 -31.12
CA ARG A 36 -36.89 -6.24 -32.52
C ARG A 36 -35.52 -6.80 -32.94
N SER A 37 -35.46 -8.14 -32.89
CA SER A 37 -34.77 -9.05 -33.81
C SER A 37 -34.57 -8.52 -35.25
N SER A 38 -33.36 -8.69 -35.81
CA SER A 38 -33.13 -9.52 -37.02
C SER A 38 -31.64 -9.64 -37.35
N ALA A 39 -31.17 -10.88 -37.43
CA ALA A 39 -29.89 -11.29 -37.99
C ALA A 39 -29.89 -11.17 -39.52
N GLN A 40 -28.70 -10.98 -40.11
CA GLN A 40 -28.33 -11.61 -41.38
C GLN A 40 -26.81 -11.57 -41.61
N ASP A 41 -26.24 -12.77 -41.64
CA ASP A 41 -24.96 -13.13 -42.26
C ASP A 41 -24.86 -12.63 -43.70
N LEU A 42 -23.65 -12.33 -44.17
CA LEU A 42 -23.13 -12.81 -45.45
C LEU A 42 -21.60 -12.69 -45.49
N ALA A 43 -20.97 -13.82 -45.81
CA ALA A 43 -19.52 -14.08 -45.88
C ALA A 43 -18.89 -13.61 -47.23
N PRO A 44 -17.58 -13.80 -47.46
CA PRO A 44 -16.70 -12.92 -48.26
C PRO A 44 -16.43 -13.41 -49.70
N PRO A 45 -15.57 -12.72 -50.47
CA PRO A 45 -14.79 -13.37 -51.52
C PRO A 45 -13.28 -13.32 -51.29
N ASP A 46 -12.74 -14.54 -51.20
CA ASP A 46 -11.65 -15.16 -51.95
C ASP A 46 -10.43 -14.38 -52.49
N ARG A 47 -9.33 -15.14 -52.42
CA ARG A 47 -7.94 -14.90 -52.79
C ARG A 47 -7.75 -14.80 -54.31
N SER A 48 -6.74 -14.05 -54.77
CA SER A 48 -5.62 -14.65 -55.51
C SER A 48 -4.54 -13.64 -55.98
N ARG A 49 -3.32 -14.15 -55.86
CA ARG A 49 -2.15 -14.03 -56.75
C ARG A 49 -1.17 -12.86 -56.68
N ALA A 50 0.05 -13.30 -56.34
CA ALA A 50 1.37 -12.74 -56.53
C ALA A 50 1.66 -12.13 -57.91
N GLY A 51 2.54 -11.12 -57.90
CA GLY A 51 3.25 -10.58 -59.06
C GLY A 51 4.45 -9.74 -58.61
N THR A 52 5.62 -10.10 -59.12
CA THR A 52 6.99 -9.70 -58.76
C THR A 52 7.35 -8.25 -59.14
N ALA A 53 8.28 -7.64 -58.39
CA ALA A 53 8.98 -6.36 -58.69
C ALA A 53 9.92 -6.48 -59.93
N PRO A 54 10.59 -5.42 -60.47
CA PRO A 54 11.55 -4.57 -59.73
C PRO A 54 11.73 -3.09 -60.18
N ASP A 55 12.58 -2.40 -59.40
CA ASP A 55 13.47 -1.27 -59.69
C ASP A 55 12.95 0.13 -60.09
N GLY A 56 13.25 1.10 -59.20
CA GLY A 56 13.25 2.53 -59.47
C GLY A 56 13.84 3.31 -58.27
N LEU A 57 15.06 3.83 -58.44
CA LEU A 57 15.75 4.73 -57.50
C LEU A 57 14.91 6.00 -57.18
N PRO A 58 14.98 6.56 -55.96
CA PRO A 58 14.22 7.77 -55.63
C PRO A 58 14.98 9.04 -56.04
N PRO A 59 14.30 10.11 -56.50
CA PRO A 59 14.91 11.42 -56.58
C PRO A 59 14.88 12.13 -55.21
N GLU A 60 15.84 13.04 -55.08
CA GLU A 60 16.25 13.75 -53.88
C GLU A 60 15.12 14.54 -53.20
N ARG A 61 15.05 14.45 -51.86
CA ARG A 61 14.17 15.29 -51.04
C ARG A 61 14.71 16.72 -51.00
N SER A 62 14.01 17.60 -51.70
CA SER A 62 14.02 19.04 -51.46
C SER A 62 13.52 19.32 -50.05
N VAL A 63 14.26 20.12 -49.30
CA VAL A 63 13.86 20.65 -47.99
C VAL A 63 12.73 21.65 -48.24
N SER A 64 11.51 21.30 -47.85
CA SER A 64 10.34 22.19 -47.87
C SER A 64 9.90 22.43 -46.43
N SER A 65 9.93 23.70 -46.05
CA SER A 65 9.41 24.32 -44.85
C SER A 65 8.06 23.74 -44.44
N ALA A 66 7.96 23.29 -43.19
CA ALA A 66 6.74 22.76 -42.60
C ALA A 66 6.29 23.68 -41.47
N GLU A 67 5.74 24.85 -41.79
CA GLU A 67 5.11 25.75 -40.81
C GLU A 67 3.96 26.52 -41.49
N ASP A 68 2.86 25.82 -41.79
CA ASP A 68 1.48 26.35 -41.82
C ASP A 68 0.54 25.26 -42.33
N SER A 69 0.14 24.36 -41.44
CA SER A 69 -0.88 23.35 -41.73
C SER A 69 -2.11 23.64 -40.86
N PRO A 70 -3.33 23.73 -41.43
CA PRO A 70 -4.56 24.04 -40.67
C PRO A 70 -4.90 22.99 -39.60
N ASP A 71 -4.31 21.80 -39.67
CA ASP A 71 -4.42 20.74 -38.65
C ASP A 71 -3.60 21.05 -37.39
N ALA A 72 -2.48 21.77 -37.51
CA ALA A 72 -1.65 22.17 -36.37
C ALA A 72 -2.33 23.29 -35.55
N GLU A 73 -2.88 24.29 -36.24
CA GLU A 73 -3.63 25.38 -35.59
C GLU A 73 -4.88 24.86 -34.86
N ARG A 74 -5.68 23.98 -35.50
CA ARG A 74 -6.83 23.33 -34.84
C ARG A 74 -6.40 22.51 -33.62
N SER A 75 -5.27 21.80 -33.71
CA SER A 75 -4.76 21.02 -32.58
C SER A 75 -4.31 21.88 -31.40
N GLY A 76 -3.79 23.09 -31.66
CA GLY A 76 -3.43 24.05 -30.61
C GLY A 76 -4.64 24.68 -29.94
N GLU A 77 -5.66 25.04 -30.71
CA GLU A 77 -6.93 25.55 -30.18
C GLU A 77 -7.60 24.52 -29.25
N ASP A 78 -7.58 23.24 -29.62
CA ASP A 78 -8.15 22.14 -28.82
C ASP A 78 -7.41 21.93 -27.48
N VAL A 79 -6.07 21.95 -27.49
CA VAL A 79 -5.26 21.78 -26.26
C VAL A 79 -5.48 22.96 -25.32
N LEU A 80 -5.43 24.19 -25.85
CA LEU A 80 -5.65 25.40 -25.07
C LEU A 80 -7.06 25.43 -24.47
N ALA A 81 -8.08 25.09 -25.26
CA ALA A 81 -9.46 25.01 -24.77
C ALA A 81 -9.60 23.99 -23.63
N THR A 82 -8.97 22.82 -23.77
CA THR A 82 -8.94 21.79 -22.72
C THR A 82 -8.25 22.31 -21.45
N ALA A 83 -7.10 22.97 -21.58
CA ALA A 83 -6.38 23.53 -20.44
C ALA A 83 -7.20 24.59 -19.70
N ARG A 84 -7.89 25.47 -20.43
CA ARG A 84 -8.83 26.46 -19.86
C ARG A 84 -9.98 25.80 -19.12
N GLN A 85 -10.57 24.73 -19.68
CA GLN A 85 -11.64 23.97 -19.02
C GLN A 85 -11.17 23.32 -17.72
N LEU A 86 -9.97 22.76 -17.69
CA LEU A 86 -9.39 22.18 -16.47
C LEU A 86 -9.16 23.25 -15.40
N VAL A 87 -8.60 24.39 -15.76
CA VAL A 87 -8.39 25.52 -14.83
C VAL A 87 -9.70 26.07 -14.31
N ALA A 88 -10.72 26.21 -15.17
CA ALA A 88 -12.07 26.62 -14.78
C ALA A 88 -12.73 25.60 -13.83
N ALA A 89 -12.42 24.31 -13.97
CA ALA A 89 -12.84 23.26 -13.05
C ALA A 89 -12.02 23.20 -11.75
N GLY A 90 -11.12 24.17 -11.53
CA GLY A 90 -10.32 24.27 -10.32
C GLY A 90 -9.04 23.43 -10.35
N ILE A 91 -8.59 22.94 -11.51
CA ILE A 91 -7.38 22.11 -11.63
C ILE A 91 -6.21 22.96 -12.12
N SER A 92 -5.11 22.95 -11.37
CA SER A 92 -3.84 23.53 -11.82
C SER A 92 -3.19 22.63 -12.87
N VAL A 93 -2.64 23.23 -13.93
CA VAL A 93 -2.03 22.52 -15.06
C VAL A 93 -0.68 23.12 -15.43
N ILE A 94 0.16 22.30 -16.08
CA ILE A 94 1.47 22.70 -16.58
C ILE A 94 1.69 22.13 -17.99
N PRO A 95 2.54 22.77 -18.82
CA PRO A 95 2.85 22.26 -20.15
C PRO A 95 3.76 21.04 -20.06
N TRP A 96 3.42 20.01 -20.81
CA TRP A 96 4.08 18.71 -20.80
C TRP A 96 4.56 18.33 -22.19
N GLN A 97 5.84 18.01 -22.32
CA GLN A 97 6.43 17.72 -23.61
C GLN A 97 5.87 16.40 -24.17
N HIS A 98 5.37 16.47 -25.40
CA HIS A 98 4.92 15.28 -26.10
C HIS A 98 6.07 14.31 -26.29
N ARG A 99 5.79 13.01 -26.14
CA ARG A 99 6.69 11.90 -26.43
C ARG A 99 7.96 11.78 -25.57
N THR A 100 8.10 12.53 -24.46
CA THR A 100 9.31 12.47 -23.60
C THR A 100 9.06 12.03 -22.15
N LYS A 101 7.84 12.20 -21.62
CA LYS A 101 7.53 12.12 -20.17
C LYS A 101 8.23 13.20 -19.33
N GLU A 102 8.41 14.39 -19.89
CA GLU A 102 9.01 15.53 -19.19
C GLU A 102 8.12 16.77 -19.33
N PRO A 103 8.20 17.75 -18.40
CA PRO A 103 7.61 19.07 -18.62
C PRO A 103 8.19 19.72 -19.89
N ALA A 104 7.41 20.57 -20.55
CA ALA A 104 7.92 21.41 -21.63
C ALA A 104 8.78 22.54 -21.04
N HIS A 105 10.04 22.24 -20.76
CA HIS A 105 10.97 23.12 -20.03
C HIS A 105 11.18 24.48 -20.72
N ASP A 106 11.12 24.52 -22.05
CA ASP A 106 11.20 25.72 -22.88
C ASP A 106 9.98 26.66 -22.71
N ARG A 107 8.83 26.11 -22.28
CA ARG A 107 7.58 26.86 -22.06
C ARG A 107 7.41 27.33 -20.62
N LEU A 108 8.09 26.68 -19.67
CA LEU A 108 8.00 27.00 -18.26
C LEU A 108 8.74 28.29 -17.90
N PRO A 109 8.30 29.02 -16.86
CA PRO A 109 9.01 30.18 -16.36
C PRO A 109 10.36 29.79 -15.75
N VAL A 110 11.32 30.68 -15.91
CA VAL A 110 12.67 30.51 -15.39
C VAL A 110 12.76 31.11 -13.99
N VAL A 111 13.08 30.27 -13.01
CA VAL A 111 13.26 30.67 -11.61
C VAL A 111 14.74 30.57 -11.26
N ARG A 112 15.27 31.58 -10.55
CA ARG A 112 16.63 31.55 -9.99
C ARG A 112 16.59 30.87 -8.63
N ARG A 113 17.46 29.89 -8.42
CA ARG A 113 17.69 29.31 -7.09
C ARG A 113 18.33 30.35 -6.17
N GLU A 114 17.85 30.43 -4.95
CA GLU A 114 18.38 31.36 -3.93
C GLU A 114 19.82 31.00 -3.52
N GLU A 115 20.13 29.70 -3.45
CA GLU A 115 21.41 29.16 -2.98
C GLU A 115 22.60 29.48 -3.89
N ASP A 116 22.44 29.31 -5.21
CA ASP A 116 23.55 29.42 -6.19
C ASP A 116 23.26 30.38 -7.35
N GLY A 117 22.10 31.06 -7.34
CA GLY A 117 21.68 32.00 -8.38
C GLY A 117 21.34 31.34 -9.72
N ARG A 118 21.41 30.00 -9.86
CA ARG A 118 21.22 29.33 -11.14
C ARG A 118 19.78 29.42 -11.61
N ALA A 119 19.61 29.89 -12.84
CA ALA A 119 18.33 30.00 -13.52
C ALA A 119 17.93 28.64 -14.10
N ARG A 120 16.73 28.15 -13.78
CA ARG A 120 16.18 26.92 -14.35
C ARG A 120 14.68 27.05 -14.61
N PRO A 121 14.15 26.42 -15.67
CA PRO A 121 12.71 26.28 -15.84
C PRO A 121 12.10 25.56 -14.64
N SER A 122 10.99 26.07 -14.12
CA SER A 122 10.33 25.51 -12.94
C SER A 122 8.82 25.58 -13.05
N TRP A 123 8.17 24.50 -12.66
CA TRP A 123 6.73 24.44 -12.47
C TRP A 123 6.31 24.57 -10.99
N SER A 124 7.28 24.79 -10.09
CA SER A 124 7.05 24.71 -8.63
C SER A 124 6.03 25.72 -8.10
N GLU A 125 5.87 26.87 -8.75
CA GLU A 125 4.84 27.85 -8.38
C GLU A 125 3.41 27.33 -8.63
N TYR A 126 3.23 26.45 -9.62
CA TYR A 126 1.92 25.90 -9.97
C TYR A 126 1.42 24.84 -8.99
N ARG A 127 2.24 24.51 -7.98
CA ARG A 127 1.84 23.78 -6.77
C ARG A 127 1.12 24.65 -5.75
N ARG A 128 1.21 25.99 -5.89
CA ARG A 128 0.61 26.96 -4.95
C ARG A 128 -0.46 27.84 -5.58
N ARG A 129 -0.42 28.02 -6.90
CA ARG A 129 -1.43 28.75 -7.67
C ARG A 129 -1.76 28.03 -8.97
N ARG A 130 -2.89 28.35 -9.59
CA ARG A 130 -3.21 27.93 -10.96
C ARG A 130 -2.53 28.86 -11.98
N PRO A 131 -2.23 28.38 -13.20
CA PRO A 131 -1.76 29.26 -14.26
C PRO A 131 -2.84 30.27 -14.67
N SER A 132 -2.40 31.45 -15.10
CA SER A 132 -3.24 32.49 -15.70
C SER A 132 -3.57 32.18 -17.15
N ASP A 133 -4.61 32.79 -17.71
CA ASP A 133 -4.97 32.60 -19.12
C ASP A 133 -3.84 32.98 -20.08
N ALA A 134 -3.08 34.03 -19.76
CA ALA A 134 -1.93 34.45 -20.56
C ALA A 134 -0.80 33.40 -20.56
N GLU A 135 -0.60 32.69 -19.44
CA GLU A 135 0.34 31.56 -19.36
C GLU A 135 -0.18 30.38 -20.18
N LEU A 136 -1.47 30.03 -20.06
CA LEU A 136 -2.09 28.98 -20.87
C LEU A 136 -1.96 29.27 -22.36
N GLN A 137 -2.30 30.49 -22.80
CA GLN A 137 -2.18 30.92 -24.20
C GLN A 137 -0.73 30.76 -24.68
N ARG A 138 0.25 31.28 -23.92
CA ARG A 138 1.67 31.15 -24.27
C ARG A 138 2.08 29.70 -24.43
N TRP A 139 1.62 28.83 -23.52
CA TRP A 139 2.01 27.44 -23.49
C TRP A 139 1.33 26.56 -24.52
N PHE A 140 0.10 26.85 -24.92
CA PHE A 140 -0.72 25.89 -25.66
C PHE A 140 -1.23 26.38 -27.01
N HIS A 141 -1.00 27.65 -27.39
CA HIS A 141 -1.55 28.23 -28.63
C HIS A 141 -1.24 27.43 -29.91
N ASP A 142 -0.08 26.79 -29.98
CA ASP A 142 0.42 26.08 -31.17
C ASP A 142 0.23 24.56 -31.10
N GLY A 143 -0.30 24.03 -29.98
CA GLY A 143 -0.46 22.58 -29.77
C GLY A 143 0.86 21.81 -29.67
N GLY A 144 2.01 22.48 -29.55
CA GLY A 144 3.32 21.84 -29.54
C GLY A 144 3.64 21.03 -28.28
N CYS A 145 2.82 21.18 -27.23
CA CYS A 145 2.93 20.40 -26.00
C CYS A 145 1.55 19.97 -25.48
N GLY A 146 1.56 18.99 -24.58
CA GLY A 146 0.37 18.49 -23.89
C GLY A 146 0.23 19.04 -22.48
N ILE A 147 -0.70 18.47 -21.73
CA ILE A 147 -1.11 18.92 -20.41
C ILE A 147 -0.75 17.87 -19.36
N ALA A 148 -0.14 18.33 -18.26
CA ALA A 148 -0.15 17.60 -17.00
C ALA A 148 -0.92 18.40 -15.95
N THR A 149 -1.71 17.70 -15.14
CA THR A 149 -2.39 18.26 -13.97
C THR A 149 -1.45 18.24 -12.78
N ILE A 150 -1.55 19.24 -11.90
CA ILE A 150 -0.89 19.23 -10.59
C ILE A 150 -1.92 18.72 -9.57
N CYS A 151 -1.57 17.67 -8.84
CA CYS A 151 -2.44 17.07 -7.83
C CYS A 151 -2.28 17.79 -6.48
N GLY A 152 -3.29 17.64 -5.62
CA GLY A 152 -3.31 18.21 -4.27
C GLY A 152 -4.22 19.42 -4.09
N ALA A 153 -3.93 20.19 -3.04
CA ALA A 153 -4.74 21.30 -2.55
C ALA A 153 -4.96 22.41 -3.60
N VAL A 154 -3.92 22.72 -4.40
CA VAL A 154 -4.02 23.70 -5.51
C VAL A 154 -5.07 23.32 -6.55
N SER A 155 -5.42 22.03 -6.62
CA SER A 155 -6.41 21.45 -7.52
C SER A 155 -7.66 20.96 -6.78
N GLU A 156 -7.97 21.58 -5.64
CA GLU A 156 -9.16 21.30 -4.81
C GLU A 156 -9.19 19.89 -4.24
N GLY A 157 -8.02 19.38 -3.89
CA GLY A 157 -7.84 18.05 -3.32
C GLY A 157 -7.77 16.94 -4.35
N LEU A 158 -7.32 17.27 -5.57
CA LEU A 158 -7.19 16.30 -6.66
C LEU A 158 -6.21 15.18 -6.31
N MET A 159 -6.65 13.95 -6.51
CA MET A 159 -5.85 12.73 -6.44
C MET A 159 -6.00 11.98 -7.77
N VAL A 160 -4.91 11.36 -8.21
CA VAL A 160 -4.93 10.42 -9.34
C VAL A 160 -4.36 9.09 -8.89
N LEU A 161 -5.12 8.01 -9.12
CA LEU A 161 -4.60 6.66 -9.03
C LEU A 161 -4.07 6.26 -10.42
N ASP A 162 -2.75 6.09 -10.51
CA ASP A 162 -2.04 5.72 -11.73
C ASP A 162 -1.86 4.19 -11.74
N ILE A 163 -2.55 3.52 -12.66
CA ILE A 163 -2.54 2.06 -12.82
C ILE A 163 -1.84 1.74 -14.14
N GLU A 164 -0.78 0.93 -14.06
CA GLU A 164 0.21 0.79 -15.14
C GLU A 164 -0.26 -0.05 -16.34
N SER A 165 -1.27 -0.91 -16.16
CA SER A 165 -1.80 -1.77 -17.23
C SER A 165 -3.33 -1.86 -17.23
N ALA A 166 -3.89 -2.17 -18.40
CA ALA A 166 -5.33 -2.42 -18.53
C ALA A 166 -5.78 -3.63 -17.69
N GLU A 167 -4.97 -4.69 -17.63
CA GLU A 167 -5.24 -5.88 -16.80
C GLU A 167 -5.33 -5.53 -15.31
N ALA A 168 -4.33 -4.79 -14.80
CA ALA A 168 -4.32 -4.32 -13.42
C ALA A 168 -5.51 -3.40 -13.12
N PHE A 169 -5.94 -2.59 -14.10
CA PHE A 169 -7.13 -1.75 -13.96
C PHE A 169 -8.41 -2.58 -13.82
N GLU A 170 -8.62 -3.60 -14.66
CA GLU A 170 -9.83 -4.44 -14.57
C GLU A 170 -9.88 -5.21 -13.24
N GLN A 171 -8.73 -5.73 -12.80
CA GLN A 171 -8.63 -6.40 -11.50
C GLN A 171 -8.88 -5.43 -10.33
N TRP A 172 -8.29 -4.23 -10.40
CA TRP A 172 -8.53 -3.17 -9.42
C TRP A 172 -10.01 -2.79 -9.36
N ARG A 173 -10.67 -2.61 -10.51
CA ARG A 173 -12.09 -2.25 -10.57
C ARG A 173 -12.94 -3.35 -9.91
N ALA A 174 -12.64 -4.62 -10.16
CA ALA A 174 -13.35 -5.75 -9.54
C ALA A 174 -13.21 -5.74 -8.00
N TYR A 175 -12.00 -5.45 -7.49
CA TYR A 175 -11.77 -5.29 -6.05
C TYR A 175 -12.47 -4.05 -5.48
N ALA A 176 -12.41 -2.91 -6.17
CA ALA A 176 -13.06 -1.68 -5.75
C ALA A 176 -14.59 -1.84 -5.66
N CYS A 177 -15.23 -2.48 -6.64
CA CYS A 177 -16.67 -2.79 -6.61
C CYS A 177 -17.06 -3.82 -5.55
N SER A 178 -16.09 -4.55 -4.99
CA SER A 178 -16.32 -5.44 -3.84
C SER A 178 -16.17 -4.72 -2.49
N LEU A 179 -15.46 -3.60 -2.45
CA LEU A 179 -15.29 -2.78 -1.24
C LEU A 179 -16.27 -1.60 -1.16
N LEU A 180 -16.74 -1.10 -2.32
CA LEU A 180 -17.62 0.07 -2.44
C LEU A 180 -18.87 -0.25 -3.24
N ASP A 181 -19.86 0.66 -3.20
CA ASP A 181 -20.95 0.65 -4.17
C ASP A 181 -20.41 0.90 -5.57
N GLU A 182 -20.81 0.08 -6.54
CA GLU A 182 -20.36 0.17 -7.94
C GLU A 182 -20.64 1.55 -8.55
N ALA A 183 -21.75 2.19 -8.17
CA ALA A 183 -22.08 3.55 -8.61
C ALA A 183 -21.03 4.61 -8.22
N ILE A 184 -20.30 4.41 -7.11
CA ILE A 184 -19.20 5.30 -6.71
C ILE A 184 -18.01 5.10 -7.65
N VAL A 185 -17.66 3.84 -7.93
CA VAL A 185 -16.54 3.48 -8.81
C VAL A 185 -16.80 3.94 -10.23
N ASP A 186 -18.02 3.74 -10.72
CA ASP A 186 -18.48 4.15 -12.05
C ASP A 186 -18.68 5.65 -12.19
N ALA A 187 -18.69 6.42 -11.09
CA ALA A 187 -18.70 7.88 -11.19
C ALA A 187 -17.31 8.48 -11.44
N LEU A 188 -16.23 7.70 -11.28
CA LEU A 188 -14.86 8.21 -11.35
C LEU A 188 -14.44 8.46 -12.82
N PRO A 189 -13.90 9.65 -13.15
CA PRO A 189 -13.29 9.87 -14.46
C PRO A 189 -12.05 9.00 -14.66
N VAL A 190 -11.94 8.42 -15.86
CA VAL A 190 -10.82 7.55 -16.25
C VAL A 190 -10.18 8.09 -17.51
N VAL A 191 -8.87 8.29 -17.45
CA VAL A 191 -8.05 8.66 -18.61
C VAL A 191 -7.17 7.48 -18.99
N ARG A 192 -7.31 7.03 -20.23
CA ARG A 192 -6.44 6.00 -20.80
C ARG A 192 -5.03 6.57 -21.01
N THR A 193 -4.02 5.85 -20.56
CA THR A 193 -2.61 6.23 -20.68
C THR A 193 -1.92 5.49 -21.83
N GLY A 194 -0.58 5.54 -21.88
CA GLY A 194 0.19 4.74 -22.82
C GLY A 194 -0.03 3.23 -22.67
N ARG A 195 -0.32 2.71 -21.47
CA ARG A 195 -0.48 1.25 -21.24
C ARG A 195 -1.61 0.89 -20.27
N GLY A 196 -1.89 1.76 -19.31
CA GLY A 196 -2.94 1.56 -18.32
C GLY A 196 -3.89 2.74 -18.24
N LYS A 197 -4.30 3.12 -17.03
CA LYS A 197 -5.35 4.11 -16.81
C LYS A 197 -5.03 4.98 -15.58
N HIS A 198 -5.38 6.26 -15.68
CA HIS A 198 -5.43 7.18 -14.54
C HIS A 198 -6.89 7.32 -14.08
N VAL A 199 -7.14 7.11 -12.79
CA VAL A 199 -8.47 7.30 -12.18
C VAL A 199 -8.45 8.55 -11.31
N TYR A 200 -9.40 9.46 -11.53
CA TYR A 200 -9.42 10.78 -10.90
C TYR A 200 -10.48 10.83 -9.80
N PHE A 201 -10.11 11.37 -8.64
CA PHE A 201 -11.04 11.67 -7.55
C PHE A 201 -10.54 12.87 -6.73
N ARG A 202 -11.41 13.44 -5.89
CA ARG A 202 -11.05 14.50 -4.94
C ARG A 202 -11.23 14.02 -3.50
N MET A 203 -10.46 14.59 -2.58
CA MET A 203 -10.67 14.46 -1.13
C MET A 203 -10.27 15.75 -0.41
N ASP A 204 -10.80 16.02 0.77
CA ASP A 204 -10.53 17.27 1.49
C ASP A 204 -9.06 17.40 1.92
N GLU A 205 -8.47 16.30 2.35
CA GLU A 205 -7.08 16.23 2.80
C GLU A 205 -6.26 15.34 1.85
N PRO A 206 -5.77 15.88 0.72
CA PRO A 206 -5.06 15.08 -0.28
C PRO A 206 -3.80 14.45 0.28
N LEU A 207 -3.63 13.15 0.01
CA LEU A 207 -2.47 12.39 0.45
C LEU A 207 -1.22 12.74 -0.37
N ARG A 208 -0.05 12.34 0.11
CA ARG A 208 1.17 12.35 -0.71
C ARG A 208 1.16 11.20 -1.73
N SER A 209 2.06 11.30 -2.70
CA SER A 209 2.28 10.22 -3.67
C SER A 209 2.93 9.02 -3.00
N SER A 210 2.47 7.82 -3.32
CA SER A 210 2.99 6.56 -2.75
C SER A 210 2.78 5.42 -3.73
N VAL A 211 3.70 4.46 -3.75
CA VAL A 211 3.50 3.20 -4.48
C VAL A 211 2.59 2.30 -3.66
N LEU A 212 1.51 1.81 -4.27
CA LEU A 212 0.51 0.97 -3.60
C LEU A 212 0.71 -0.51 -3.91
N ALA A 213 1.16 -0.84 -5.12
CA ALA A 213 1.34 -2.22 -5.53
C ALA A 213 2.56 -2.44 -6.42
N ARG A 214 3.18 -3.60 -6.22
CA ARG A 214 4.34 -4.08 -6.99
C ARG A 214 4.21 -5.56 -7.30
N ARG A 215 4.88 -5.97 -8.37
CA ARG A 215 5.09 -7.37 -8.75
C ARG A 215 6.57 -7.62 -9.03
N ASN A 216 7.04 -8.85 -8.80
CA ASN A 216 8.35 -9.27 -9.26
C ASN A 216 8.40 -9.39 -10.79
N LYS A 217 9.44 -8.82 -11.42
CA LYS A 217 9.64 -9.00 -12.86
C LYS A 217 9.93 -10.47 -13.14
N PRO A 218 9.37 -11.08 -14.20
CA PRO A 218 9.68 -12.45 -14.56
C PRO A 218 11.20 -12.61 -14.79
N ASN A 219 11.79 -13.64 -14.18
CA ASN A 219 13.22 -13.95 -14.26
C ASN A 219 13.64 -14.13 -15.73
N GLY A 220 14.29 -13.12 -16.33
CA GLY A 220 14.73 -13.19 -17.72
C GLY A 220 15.58 -12.02 -18.21
N GLU A 221 15.43 -10.83 -17.63
CA GLU A 221 16.22 -9.66 -18.03
C GLU A 221 17.29 -9.34 -16.98
N ARG A 222 18.50 -9.84 -17.21
CA ARG A 222 19.71 -9.39 -16.50
C ARG A 222 20.00 -7.93 -16.84
N GLN A 223 19.32 -7.00 -16.16
CA GLN A 223 19.82 -5.65 -15.94
C GLN A 223 19.75 -5.34 -14.44
N PRO A 224 20.85 -4.85 -13.83
CA PRO A 224 20.89 -4.52 -12.41
C PRO A 224 20.21 -3.17 -12.16
N ALA A 225 18.86 -3.17 -12.16
CA ALA A 225 18.04 -2.09 -11.61
C ALA A 225 16.65 -2.64 -11.23
N ALA A 226 16.51 -3.01 -9.95
CA ALA A 226 15.29 -3.35 -9.22
C ALA A 226 14.37 -4.42 -9.87
N GLY A 227 14.36 -5.62 -9.28
CA GLY A 227 13.59 -6.80 -9.69
C GLY A 227 12.07 -6.70 -9.54
N THR A 228 11.50 -5.51 -9.35
CA THR A 228 10.06 -5.28 -9.22
C THR A 228 9.53 -4.25 -10.22
N GLU A 229 8.30 -4.46 -10.67
CA GLU A 229 7.48 -3.60 -11.51
C GLU A 229 6.39 -2.95 -10.63
N VAL A 230 6.17 -1.64 -10.77
CA VAL A 230 5.04 -0.95 -10.10
C VAL A 230 3.76 -1.27 -10.87
N LEU A 231 2.67 -1.56 -10.16
CA LEU A 231 1.35 -1.82 -10.74
C LEU A 231 0.38 -0.68 -10.52
N ALA A 232 0.45 -0.04 -9.35
CA ALA A 232 -0.38 1.09 -8.99
C ALA A 232 0.34 2.05 -8.04
N GLU A 233 0.12 3.34 -8.23
CA GLU A 233 0.62 4.41 -7.37
C GLU A 233 -0.38 5.56 -7.25
N THR A 234 -0.29 6.32 -6.16
CA THR A 234 -1.00 7.60 -6.04
C THR A 234 -0.14 8.73 -6.57
N ARG A 235 -0.78 9.65 -7.30
CA ARG A 235 -0.31 11.01 -7.53
C ARG A 235 -1.18 11.95 -6.68
N GLY A 236 -0.56 12.48 -5.63
CA GLY A 236 -1.21 13.34 -4.64
C GLY A 236 -0.52 14.69 -4.50
N GLU A 237 -0.54 15.26 -3.30
CA GLU A 237 -0.07 16.61 -2.99
C GLU A 237 1.29 16.96 -3.64
N GLY A 238 1.28 17.96 -4.51
CA GLY A 238 2.46 18.50 -5.17
C GLY A 238 3.06 17.66 -6.29
N SER A 239 2.41 16.57 -6.69
CA SER A 239 2.81 15.75 -7.84
C SER A 239 2.11 16.17 -9.12
N ALA A 240 2.66 15.77 -10.27
CA ALA A 240 2.04 15.96 -11.56
C ALA A 240 1.52 14.63 -12.12
N ALA A 241 0.37 14.66 -12.80
CA ALA A 241 -0.19 13.53 -13.54
C ALA A 241 -0.51 13.97 -14.97
N VAL A 242 0.11 13.31 -15.95
CA VAL A 242 -0.11 13.59 -17.38
C VAL A 242 -1.56 13.25 -17.76
N THR A 243 -2.21 14.10 -18.55
CA THR A 243 -3.62 13.90 -18.92
C THR A 243 -3.89 14.17 -20.41
N ALA A 244 -5.13 13.95 -20.81
CA ALA A 244 -5.59 14.22 -22.16
C ALA A 244 -5.45 15.72 -22.53
N PRO A 245 -5.08 16.05 -23.77
CA PRO A 245 -4.87 15.16 -24.92
C PRO A 245 -3.38 14.87 -25.20
N THR A 246 -2.51 14.78 -24.18
CA THR A 246 -1.05 14.60 -24.32
C THR A 246 -0.67 13.35 -25.11
N ILE A 247 0.48 13.36 -25.80
CA ILE A 247 1.02 12.20 -26.52
C ILE A 247 2.15 11.54 -25.72
N HIS A 248 1.99 10.26 -25.42
CA HIS A 248 2.97 9.40 -24.74
C HIS A 248 4.18 9.08 -25.66
N PRO A 249 5.39 8.76 -25.14
CA PRO A 249 6.55 8.33 -25.94
C PRO A 249 6.26 7.20 -26.94
N LEU A 250 5.35 6.30 -26.59
CA LEU A 250 4.90 5.20 -27.46
C LEU A 250 3.91 5.67 -28.57
N GLY A 251 3.75 6.97 -28.79
CA GLY A 251 2.86 7.55 -29.80
C GLY A 251 1.36 7.53 -29.45
N ARG A 252 0.97 6.88 -28.35
CA ARG A 252 -0.43 6.82 -27.88
C ARG A 252 -0.85 8.15 -27.25
N ARG A 253 -2.04 8.62 -27.58
CA ARG A 253 -2.64 9.82 -26.99
C ARG A 253 -3.37 9.47 -25.70
N TYR A 254 -3.16 10.27 -24.65
CA TYR A 254 -4.00 10.24 -23.45
C TYR A 254 -5.41 10.68 -23.84
N THR A 255 -6.42 9.87 -23.52
CA THR A 255 -7.83 10.13 -23.88
C THR A 255 -8.72 9.88 -22.67
N VAL A 256 -9.67 10.80 -22.43
CA VAL A 256 -10.75 10.54 -21.46
C VAL A 256 -11.55 9.35 -22.00
N GLU A 257 -11.57 8.25 -21.25
CA GLU A 257 -12.28 7.01 -21.59
C GLU A 257 -13.66 7.00 -20.94
N HIS A 258 -13.75 7.52 -19.72
CA HIS A 258 -14.97 7.57 -18.92
C HIS A 258 -15.04 8.87 -18.10
N GLY A 259 -16.24 9.38 -17.85
CA GLY A 259 -16.50 10.54 -16.98
C GLY A 259 -16.03 11.88 -17.55
N SER A 260 -15.96 12.90 -16.70
CA SER A 260 -15.56 14.26 -17.06
C SER A 260 -14.50 14.79 -16.09
N LEU A 261 -13.37 15.25 -16.63
CA LEU A 261 -12.33 15.91 -15.83
C LEU A 261 -12.76 17.29 -15.29
N SER A 262 -13.87 17.85 -15.79
CA SER A 262 -14.47 19.06 -15.22
C SER A 262 -15.39 18.78 -14.03
N HIS A 263 -15.79 17.52 -13.83
CA HIS A 263 -16.73 17.11 -12.78
C HIS A 263 -16.17 15.89 -12.03
N ILE A 264 -15.04 16.10 -11.36
CA ILE A 264 -14.39 15.04 -10.57
C ILE A 264 -15.09 14.94 -9.20
N PRO A 265 -15.63 13.76 -8.83
CA PRO A 265 -16.34 13.58 -7.57
C PRO A 265 -15.39 13.69 -6.37
N ARG A 266 -15.93 14.26 -5.27
CA ARG A 266 -15.28 14.29 -3.97
C ARG A 266 -15.69 13.06 -3.17
N LEU A 267 -14.70 12.33 -2.66
CA LEU A 267 -14.86 11.11 -1.90
C LEU A 267 -14.56 11.35 -0.42
N THR A 268 -15.24 10.58 0.44
CA THR A 268 -14.96 10.52 1.87
C THR A 268 -13.65 9.76 2.15
N PRO A 269 -13.01 9.96 3.32
CA PRO A 269 -11.80 9.21 3.68
C PRO A 269 -11.98 7.68 3.60
N ALA A 270 -13.14 7.16 4.02
CA ALA A 270 -13.43 5.72 3.95
C ALA A 270 -13.52 5.22 2.49
N GLN A 271 -14.13 5.99 1.59
CA GLN A 271 -14.20 5.66 0.16
C GLN A 271 -12.81 5.68 -0.47
N VAL A 272 -12.00 6.72 -0.19
CA VAL A 272 -10.61 6.78 -0.67
C VAL A 272 -9.83 5.57 -0.17
N GLN A 273 -9.89 5.27 1.12
CA GLN A 273 -9.19 4.13 1.70
C GLN A 273 -9.55 2.82 0.99
N ALA A 274 -10.83 2.58 0.71
CA ALA A 274 -11.26 1.39 -0.03
C ALA A 274 -10.70 1.31 -1.46
N LEU A 275 -10.61 2.43 -2.19
CA LEU A 275 -9.98 2.45 -3.52
C LEU A 275 -8.47 2.14 -3.45
N LEU A 276 -7.79 2.64 -2.40
CA LEU A 276 -6.37 2.37 -2.18
C LEU A 276 -6.13 0.92 -1.73
N ASP A 277 -7.00 0.36 -0.90
CA ASP A 277 -6.93 -1.04 -0.48
C ASP A 277 -7.15 -2.00 -1.65
N ALA A 278 -8.12 -1.69 -2.52
CA ALA A 278 -8.29 -2.39 -3.79
C ALA A 278 -7.01 -2.34 -4.66
N ALA A 279 -6.29 -1.22 -4.67
CA ALA A 279 -5.03 -1.10 -5.41
C ALA A 279 -3.89 -1.88 -4.73
N ARG A 280 -3.79 -1.87 -3.39
CA ARG A 280 -2.79 -2.67 -2.65
C ARG A 280 -2.96 -4.17 -2.89
N ALA A 281 -4.20 -4.63 -3.05
CA ALA A 281 -4.55 -6.02 -3.35
C ALA A 281 -4.05 -6.52 -4.73
N LEU A 282 -3.53 -5.64 -5.59
CA LEU A 282 -2.87 -6.03 -6.84
C LEU A 282 -1.46 -6.59 -6.64
N SER A 283 -0.86 -6.38 -5.47
CA SER A 283 0.51 -6.82 -5.21
C SER A 283 0.63 -8.34 -5.28
N GLU A 284 1.72 -8.87 -5.81
CA GLU A 284 1.95 -10.32 -5.79
C GLU A 284 2.66 -10.79 -4.50
N GLU A 285 3.35 -9.89 -3.80
CA GLU A 285 4.16 -10.21 -2.61
C GLU A 285 3.34 -10.27 -1.33
N HIS A 286 2.32 -11.13 -1.30
CA HIS A 286 1.64 -11.45 -0.04
C HIS A 286 2.42 -12.55 0.68
N THR A 287 3.32 -12.15 1.58
CA THR A 287 4.05 -13.12 2.40
C THR A 287 3.08 -13.84 3.33
N GLU A 288 3.22 -15.16 3.46
CA GLU A 288 2.40 -15.94 4.39
C GLU A 288 2.63 -15.42 5.81
N GLY A 289 1.55 -15.23 6.58
CA GLY A 289 1.67 -15.01 8.02
C GLY A 289 2.51 -16.13 8.63
N ARG A 290 3.39 -15.81 9.60
CA ARG A 290 4.36 -16.71 10.25
C ARG A 290 3.80 -18.12 10.55
N ALA A 291 3.85 -19.01 9.57
CA ALA A 291 3.95 -20.44 9.79
C ALA A 291 5.44 -20.73 9.86
N SER A 292 5.95 -20.93 11.08
CA SER A 292 7.36 -21.22 11.33
C SER A 292 7.87 -22.33 10.41
N THR A 293 8.95 -22.03 9.71
CA THR A 293 9.81 -22.97 8.98
C THR A 293 10.31 -24.08 9.91
N SER A 294 9.59 -25.20 9.97
CA SER A 294 10.17 -26.55 10.14
C SER A 294 9.15 -27.63 9.78
N ALA A 295 8.84 -27.80 8.50
CA ALA A 295 8.11 -28.99 8.04
C ALA A 295 8.47 -29.36 6.60
N ALA A 296 9.76 -29.34 6.27
CA ALA A 296 10.27 -30.05 5.11
C ALA A 296 10.46 -31.53 5.47
N ARG A 297 9.37 -32.31 5.43
CA ARG A 297 9.40 -33.77 5.20
C ARG A 297 8.16 -34.17 4.40
N GLU A 298 8.38 -35.00 3.39
CA GLU A 298 7.50 -35.43 2.28
C GLU A 298 6.26 -36.24 2.70
N SER A 299 5.42 -35.64 3.53
CA SER A 299 4.02 -36.06 3.75
C SER A 299 3.20 -34.78 3.80
N THR A 300 2.12 -34.65 3.01
CA THR A 300 1.23 -33.48 2.99
C THR A 300 0.94 -33.06 4.43
N SER A 301 1.50 -31.93 4.86
CA SER A 301 1.34 -31.50 6.25
C SER A 301 -0.15 -31.25 6.48
N VAL A 302 -0.66 -31.49 7.69
CA VAL A 302 -2.07 -31.24 8.03
C VAL A 302 -2.51 -29.83 7.61
N ILE A 303 -1.60 -28.85 7.73
CA ILE A 303 -1.80 -27.46 7.29
C ILE A 303 -2.03 -27.39 5.78
N GLN A 304 -1.17 -28.02 4.97
CA GLN A 304 -1.32 -28.06 3.51
C GLN A 304 -2.61 -28.77 3.10
N ALA A 305 -2.92 -29.91 3.72
CA ALA A 305 -4.15 -30.65 3.44
C ALA A 305 -5.40 -29.83 3.79
N PHE A 306 -5.37 -29.10 4.91
CA PHE A 306 -6.46 -28.22 5.33
C PHE A 306 -6.65 -27.05 4.37
N ASN A 307 -5.58 -26.34 4.02
CA ASN A 307 -5.62 -25.22 3.08
C ASN A 307 -6.09 -25.64 1.67
N ALA A 308 -5.76 -26.86 1.24
CA ALA A 308 -6.18 -27.38 -0.06
C ALA A 308 -7.64 -27.85 -0.09
N SER A 309 -8.21 -28.25 1.04
CA SER A 309 -9.57 -28.80 1.14
C SER A 309 -10.62 -27.82 1.67
N SER A 310 -10.19 -26.68 2.23
CA SER A 310 -11.06 -25.67 2.82
C SER A 310 -11.20 -24.45 1.92
N ASP A 311 -12.42 -24.01 1.66
CA ASP A 311 -12.70 -22.74 0.97
C ASP A 311 -12.59 -21.58 1.98
N ILE A 312 -11.68 -20.65 1.72
CA ILE A 312 -11.45 -19.51 2.61
C ILE A 312 -12.71 -18.65 2.81
N ARG A 313 -13.58 -18.53 1.80
CA ARG A 313 -14.84 -17.78 1.93
C ARG A 313 -15.73 -18.38 2.99
N ARG A 314 -15.87 -19.71 2.96
CA ARG A 314 -16.66 -20.45 3.93
C ARG A 314 -16.08 -20.31 5.34
N VAL A 315 -14.75 -20.40 5.47
CA VAL A 315 -14.09 -20.20 6.77
C VAL A 315 -14.38 -18.80 7.31
N LEU A 316 -14.29 -17.75 6.48
CA LEU A 316 -14.63 -16.39 6.89
C LEU A 316 -16.10 -16.26 7.33
N GLU A 317 -17.05 -16.81 6.57
CA GLU A 317 -18.48 -16.78 6.91
C GLU A 317 -18.80 -17.50 8.22
N GLU A 318 -18.18 -18.66 8.46
CA GLU A 318 -18.32 -19.43 9.72
C GLU A 318 -17.83 -18.62 10.94
N HIS A 319 -16.91 -17.67 10.73
CA HIS A 319 -16.39 -16.75 11.76
C HIS A 319 -17.07 -15.37 11.76
N GLY A 320 -18.23 -15.24 11.10
CA GLY A 320 -19.07 -14.04 11.16
C GLY A 320 -18.67 -12.91 10.21
N TYR A 321 -17.75 -13.14 9.28
CA TYR A 321 -17.50 -12.21 8.18
C TYR A 321 -18.65 -12.29 7.18
N ARG A 322 -19.15 -11.13 6.73
CA ARG A 322 -20.30 -11.08 5.83
C ARG A 322 -19.84 -10.75 4.40
N PRO A 323 -20.23 -11.53 3.38
CA PRO A 323 -19.81 -11.27 2.00
C PRO A 323 -20.37 -9.94 1.48
N ARG A 324 -19.58 -9.28 0.64
CA ARG A 324 -19.91 -8.03 -0.06
C ARG A 324 -19.30 -8.06 -1.46
N GLY A 325 -20.13 -7.97 -2.49
CA GLY A 325 -19.67 -8.09 -3.87
C GLY A 325 -19.14 -9.50 -4.17
N THR A 326 -18.15 -9.61 -5.05
CA THR A 326 -17.64 -10.91 -5.53
C THR A 326 -16.43 -11.41 -4.73
N THR A 327 -15.62 -10.49 -4.20
CA THR A 327 -14.41 -10.82 -3.43
C THR A 327 -14.36 -10.18 -2.05
N GLY A 328 -15.28 -9.28 -1.73
CA GLY A 328 -15.23 -8.46 -0.53
C GLY A 328 -15.90 -9.12 0.67
N PHE A 329 -15.41 -8.80 1.88
CA PHE A 329 -16.07 -9.18 3.13
C PHE A 329 -16.06 -8.02 4.14
N ILE A 330 -17.12 -7.96 4.93
CA ILE A 330 -17.27 -7.08 6.11
C ILE A 330 -16.88 -7.89 7.34
N ARG A 331 -15.88 -7.39 8.08
CA ARG A 331 -15.42 -8.05 9.31
C ARG A 331 -16.47 -8.00 10.43
N PRO A 332 -16.43 -8.91 11.41
CA PRO A 332 -17.26 -8.83 12.62
C PRO A 332 -17.15 -7.45 13.31
N GLY A 333 -18.30 -6.90 13.73
CA GLY A 333 -18.36 -5.55 14.31
C GLY A 333 -18.08 -4.41 13.31
N GLY A 334 -18.15 -4.68 12.00
CA GLY A 334 -18.00 -3.69 10.93
C GLY A 334 -19.28 -3.40 10.17
N ASP A 335 -19.32 -2.20 9.62
CA ASP A 335 -20.36 -1.66 8.74
C ASP A 335 -19.92 -1.60 7.26
N HIS A 336 -18.61 -1.56 7.00
CA HIS A 336 -18.04 -1.49 5.65
C HIS A 336 -17.11 -2.68 5.33
N ALA A 337 -17.00 -3.00 4.05
CA ALA A 337 -16.11 -4.06 3.59
C ALA A 337 -14.65 -3.62 3.72
N SER A 338 -13.82 -4.48 4.28
CA SER A 338 -12.40 -4.20 4.56
C SER A 338 -11.53 -5.44 4.41
N VAL A 339 -12.02 -6.42 3.66
CA VAL A 339 -11.38 -7.71 3.41
C VAL A 339 -11.56 -8.04 1.93
N ILE A 340 -10.51 -8.50 1.27
CA ILE A 340 -10.55 -9.00 -0.11
C ILE A 340 -10.09 -10.46 -0.13
N VAL A 341 -10.87 -11.34 -0.76
CA VAL A 341 -10.50 -12.71 -1.08
C VAL A 341 -9.87 -12.77 -2.48
N LEU A 342 -8.61 -13.19 -2.53
CA LEU A 342 -7.83 -13.49 -3.73
C LEU A 342 -8.22 -14.89 -4.20
N GLY A 343 -9.32 -14.99 -4.95
CA GLY A 343 -10.02 -16.25 -5.21
C GLY A 343 -9.21 -17.31 -5.96
N ASP A 344 -8.26 -16.91 -6.79
CA ASP A 344 -7.30 -17.78 -7.48
C ASP A 344 -6.27 -18.40 -6.52
N GLN A 345 -6.03 -17.78 -5.37
CA GLN A 345 -5.00 -18.17 -4.40
C GLN A 345 -5.57 -18.82 -3.13
N ASN A 346 -6.89 -18.86 -2.96
CA ASN A 346 -7.56 -19.28 -1.71
C ASN A 346 -7.01 -18.53 -0.48
N ARG A 347 -6.88 -17.22 -0.62
CA ARG A 347 -6.26 -16.30 0.35
C ARG A 347 -7.09 -15.06 0.60
N SER A 348 -6.94 -14.42 1.76
CA SER A 348 -7.62 -13.17 2.10
C SER A 348 -6.67 -12.11 2.64
N LEU A 349 -6.94 -10.86 2.29
CA LEU A 349 -6.26 -9.67 2.81
C LEU A 349 -7.21 -8.92 3.73
N HIS A 350 -6.72 -8.49 4.89
CA HIS A 350 -7.50 -7.80 5.91
C HIS A 350 -6.90 -6.41 6.14
N PHE A 351 -7.62 -5.35 5.77
CA PHE A 351 -7.07 -3.98 5.71
C PHE A 351 -7.31 -3.16 6.98
N ASN A 352 -8.32 -3.53 7.77
CA ASN A 352 -8.68 -2.81 8.99
C ASN A 352 -7.83 -3.28 10.18
N THR A 353 -7.11 -2.38 10.85
CA THR A 353 -6.23 -2.71 11.99
C THR A 353 -6.98 -3.27 13.22
N ASN A 354 -8.29 -3.08 13.32
CA ASN A 354 -9.12 -3.70 14.35
C ASN A 354 -9.61 -5.11 13.97
N ASP A 355 -9.26 -5.61 12.79
CA ASP A 355 -9.49 -7.00 12.42
C ASP A 355 -8.38 -7.86 13.05
N PRO A 356 -8.68 -8.90 13.86
CA PRO A 356 -7.65 -9.77 14.43
C PRO A 356 -6.81 -10.47 13.36
N LEU A 357 -7.32 -10.59 12.14
CA LEU A 357 -6.60 -11.16 11.00
C LEU A 357 -5.76 -10.13 10.23
N HIS A 358 -5.79 -8.86 10.62
CA HIS A 358 -4.91 -7.83 10.07
C HIS A 358 -3.47 -8.09 10.49
N SER A 359 -2.60 -8.27 9.51
CA SER A 359 -1.20 -8.53 9.76
C SER A 359 -0.34 -7.98 8.63
N THR A 360 0.77 -7.35 8.98
CA THR A 360 1.73 -6.75 8.04
C THR A 360 3.12 -7.30 8.29
N GLY A 361 3.87 -7.53 7.22
CA GLY A 361 5.28 -7.92 7.30
C GLY A 361 6.18 -6.76 7.72
N ALA A 362 7.46 -7.05 7.94
CA ALA A 362 8.47 -6.05 8.31
C ALA A 362 8.62 -4.90 7.29
N SER A 363 8.21 -5.14 6.03
CA SER A 363 8.18 -4.15 4.96
C SER A 363 6.88 -3.31 4.92
N GLY A 364 5.93 -3.54 5.83
CA GLY A 364 4.62 -2.91 5.83
C GLY A 364 3.61 -3.52 4.85
N VAL A 365 3.99 -4.56 4.10
CA VAL A 365 3.10 -5.26 3.16
C VAL A 365 2.14 -6.18 3.92
N LEU A 366 0.87 -6.20 3.53
CA LEU A 366 -0.14 -7.08 4.14
C LEU A 366 0.20 -8.56 3.94
N HIS A 367 0.11 -9.30 5.03
CA HIS A 367 0.15 -10.75 5.02
C HIS A 367 -1.20 -11.30 4.57
N ALA A 368 -1.18 -12.16 3.55
CA ALA A 368 -2.37 -12.89 3.15
C ALA A 368 -2.63 -14.04 4.11
N GLN A 369 -3.87 -14.13 4.56
CA GLN A 369 -4.36 -15.22 5.38
C GLN A 369 -4.75 -16.42 4.51
N THR A 370 -4.56 -17.60 5.06
CA THR A 370 -4.99 -18.90 4.51
C THR A 370 -6.13 -19.44 5.37
N PRO A 371 -6.91 -20.43 4.90
CA PRO A 371 -7.91 -21.08 5.74
C PRO A 371 -7.37 -21.52 7.11
N PHE A 372 -6.18 -22.13 7.13
CA PHE A 372 -5.54 -22.58 8.36
C PHE A 372 -5.16 -21.42 9.27
N SER A 373 -4.59 -20.32 8.75
CA SER A 373 -4.19 -19.21 9.60
C SER A 373 -5.39 -18.49 10.21
N ILE A 374 -6.53 -18.46 9.53
CA ILE A 374 -7.79 -17.95 10.09
C ILE A 374 -8.23 -18.80 11.28
N VAL A 375 -8.33 -20.12 11.11
CA VAL A 375 -8.70 -21.06 12.19
C VAL A 375 -7.68 -21.02 13.33
N CYS A 376 -6.39 -20.86 13.01
CA CYS A 376 -5.34 -20.74 14.01
C CYS A 376 -5.54 -19.50 14.89
N GLU A 377 -5.82 -18.35 14.27
CA GLU A 377 -6.01 -17.11 15.00
C GLU A 377 -7.33 -17.08 15.76
N LEU A 378 -8.45 -17.37 15.08
CA LEU A 378 -9.79 -17.14 15.63
C LEU A 378 -10.27 -18.24 16.57
N ASP A 379 -10.00 -19.52 16.27
CA ASP A 379 -10.45 -20.64 17.10
C ASP A 379 -9.44 -21.04 18.18
N ASN A 380 -8.15 -20.75 17.94
CA ASN A 380 -7.05 -21.25 18.77
C ASN A 380 -6.16 -20.13 19.35
N GLY A 381 -6.53 -18.85 19.18
CA GLY A 381 -5.79 -17.71 19.74
C GLY A 381 -4.33 -17.65 19.30
N GLY A 382 -4.04 -18.07 18.07
CA GLY A 382 -2.69 -18.14 17.53
C GLY A 382 -1.89 -19.39 17.93
N ASP A 383 -2.45 -20.33 18.71
CA ASP A 383 -1.77 -21.59 19.06
C ASP A 383 -1.77 -22.56 17.87
N VAL A 384 -0.68 -22.52 17.10
CA VAL A 384 -0.44 -23.39 15.94
C VAL A 384 -0.56 -24.88 16.29
N ARG A 385 -0.15 -25.33 17.50
CA ARG A 385 -0.22 -26.75 17.86
C ARG A 385 -1.65 -27.17 18.21
N ALA A 386 -2.42 -26.30 18.84
CA ALA A 386 -3.85 -26.52 19.05
C ALA A 386 -4.57 -26.57 17.69
N ALA A 387 -4.29 -25.60 16.82
CA ALA A 387 -4.87 -25.52 15.48
C ALA A 387 -4.55 -26.74 14.61
N VAL A 388 -3.30 -27.23 14.58
CA VAL A 388 -2.93 -28.45 13.84
C VAL A 388 -3.67 -29.68 14.38
N ARG A 389 -3.83 -29.81 15.70
CA ARG A 389 -4.60 -30.94 16.27
C ARG A 389 -6.08 -30.83 15.94
N HIS A 390 -6.62 -29.62 15.98
CA HIS A 390 -8.01 -29.33 15.63
C HIS A 390 -8.29 -29.67 14.15
N THR A 391 -7.46 -29.20 13.22
CA THR A 391 -7.64 -29.47 11.78
C THR A 391 -7.30 -30.92 11.41
N ALA A 392 -6.34 -31.57 12.09
CA ALA A 392 -6.08 -33.00 11.89
C ALA A 392 -7.31 -33.87 12.21
N ARG A 393 -8.07 -33.51 13.25
CA ARG A 393 -9.35 -34.17 13.59
C ARG A 393 -10.40 -33.98 12.50
N GLN A 394 -10.55 -32.75 12.01
CA GLN A 394 -11.51 -32.45 10.94
C GLN A 394 -11.19 -33.21 9.65
N LEU A 395 -9.91 -33.38 9.32
CA LEU A 395 -9.45 -34.11 8.14
C LEU A 395 -9.36 -35.63 8.32
N GLY A 396 -9.63 -36.16 9.52
CA GLY A 396 -9.40 -37.58 9.83
C GLY A 396 -7.93 -38.00 9.76
N MET A 397 -7.00 -37.05 9.87
CA MET A 397 -5.55 -37.24 9.85
C MET A 397 -4.96 -37.35 11.26
N GLU A 398 -5.76 -37.80 12.25
CA GLU A 398 -5.26 -37.98 13.61
C GLU A 398 -4.10 -38.99 13.62
N PRO A 399 -3.03 -38.72 14.40
CA PRO A 399 -1.99 -39.70 14.61
C PRO A 399 -2.62 -40.96 15.21
N SER A 400 -2.49 -42.11 14.51
CA SER A 400 -2.83 -43.39 15.12
C SER A 400 -2.12 -43.51 16.47
N PRO A 401 -2.83 -43.88 17.56
CA PRO A 401 -2.18 -44.09 18.84
C PRO A 401 -1.06 -45.11 18.62
N ARG A 402 0.19 -44.70 18.88
CA ARG A 402 1.33 -45.61 18.82
C ARG A 402 0.97 -46.84 19.66
N ARG A 403 0.79 -47.99 19.01
CA ARG A 403 0.73 -49.29 19.69
C ARG A 403 1.90 -49.33 20.67
N SER A 404 1.58 -49.36 21.96
CA SER A 404 2.53 -49.55 23.04
C SER A 404 3.32 -50.83 22.74
N ARG A 405 4.58 -50.69 22.29
CA ARG A 405 5.52 -51.80 22.31
C ARG A 405 5.79 -52.10 23.77
N GLY A 406 5.50 -53.34 24.14
CA GLY A 406 5.49 -53.83 25.51
C GLY A 406 6.79 -53.59 26.26
N ALA A 407 6.64 -53.57 27.58
CA ALA A 407 7.68 -53.49 28.57
C ALA A 407 8.83 -54.49 28.31
N VAL A 408 10.06 -54.00 28.41
CA VAL A 408 11.21 -54.79 28.84
C VAL A 408 11.95 -53.98 29.89
N ASP A 409 12.16 -54.65 31.01
CA ASP A 409 12.74 -54.22 32.29
C ASP A 409 14.21 -53.78 32.19
N GLY A 410 14.64 -52.90 33.11
CA GLY A 410 16.02 -52.90 33.63
C GLY A 410 16.81 -51.59 33.69
N SER A 411 16.84 -50.97 34.89
CA SER A 411 17.89 -50.11 35.48
C SER A 411 17.94 -48.58 35.24
N PRO A 412 18.42 -47.80 36.24
CA PRO A 412 17.84 -46.50 36.58
C PRO A 412 18.60 -45.32 35.95
N ALA A 413 17.85 -44.42 35.28
CA ALA A 413 18.36 -43.12 34.88
C ALA A 413 18.02 -42.07 35.95
N SER A 414 18.84 -42.00 37.00
CA SER A 414 18.93 -40.85 37.89
C SER A 414 19.56 -39.66 37.13
N GLY A 415 18.92 -38.49 37.15
CA GLY A 415 19.64 -37.22 36.92
C GLY A 415 18.88 -36.07 36.26
N ALA A 416 17.93 -36.33 35.36
CA ALA A 416 17.33 -35.25 34.56
C ALA A 416 16.07 -34.62 35.18
N SER A 417 15.18 -35.44 35.77
CA SER A 417 13.89 -34.94 36.30
C SER A 417 14.01 -34.16 37.62
N ALA A 418 15.02 -34.46 38.45
CA ALA A 418 15.27 -33.70 39.67
C ALA A 418 15.89 -32.32 39.37
N ARG A 419 16.80 -32.23 38.38
CA ARG A 419 17.37 -30.96 37.91
C ARG A 419 16.35 -30.06 37.20
N TYR A 420 15.33 -30.66 36.57
CA TYR A 420 14.23 -29.92 35.94
C TYR A 420 13.34 -29.21 36.97
N LEU A 421 13.05 -29.85 38.11
CA LEU A 421 12.24 -29.26 39.16
C LEU A 421 12.99 -28.13 39.90
N ASP A 422 14.29 -28.28 40.14
CA ASP A 422 15.13 -27.20 40.72
C ASP A 422 15.26 -26.00 39.77
N HIS A 423 15.50 -26.23 38.47
CA HIS A 423 15.60 -25.13 37.50
C HIS A 423 14.27 -24.43 37.20
N ALA A 424 13.14 -25.17 37.24
CA ALA A 424 11.81 -24.58 37.12
C ALA A 424 11.44 -23.76 38.36
N ALA A 425 11.88 -24.17 39.56
CA ALA A 425 11.71 -23.41 40.79
C ALA A 425 12.55 -22.12 40.77
N SER A 426 13.82 -22.17 40.33
CA SER A 426 14.65 -20.95 40.17
C SER A 426 14.12 -20.00 39.08
N ALA A 427 13.50 -20.52 38.01
CA ALA A 427 12.88 -19.69 36.98
C ALA A 427 11.59 -19.00 37.45
N LEU A 428 10.84 -19.63 38.37
CA LEU A 428 9.69 -19.03 39.04
C LEU A 428 10.13 -18.00 40.09
N GLU A 429 11.24 -18.24 40.81
CA GLU A 429 11.85 -17.25 41.72
C GLU A 429 12.35 -16.00 40.97
N LEU A 430 12.95 -16.14 39.78
CA LEU A 430 13.34 -15.02 38.91
C LEU A 430 12.16 -14.15 38.45
N GLY A 431 11.03 -14.79 38.09
CA GLY A 431 9.79 -14.07 37.80
C GLY A 431 9.16 -13.40 39.02
N SER A 432 9.44 -13.91 40.23
CA SER A 432 8.97 -13.33 41.50
C SER A 432 9.82 -12.15 41.97
N LEU A 433 11.10 -12.09 41.58
CA LEU A 433 12.04 -11.02 41.94
C LEU A 433 11.87 -9.73 41.12
N HIS A 434 11.28 -9.81 39.92
CA HIS A 434 11.06 -8.69 39.00
C HIS A 434 9.59 -8.23 38.91
N ASP A 435 8.73 -8.69 39.82
CA ASP A 435 7.33 -8.25 39.90
C ASP A 435 7.30 -6.75 40.26
N GLY A 436 7.05 -5.91 39.25
CA GLY A 436 7.08 -4.44 39.35
C GLY A 436 8.13 -3.72 38.50
N ASP A 437 8.96 -4.43 37.74
CA ASP A 437 9.90 -3.81 36.79
C ASP A 437 9.18 -3.44 35.47
N PRO A 438 9.13 -2.15 35.07
CA PRO A 438 8.41 -1.72 33.86
C PRO A 438 9.02 -2.25 32.56
N THR A 439 10.22 -2.83 32.57
CA THR A 439 10.86 -3.39 31.36
C THR A 439 10.65 -4.89 31.20
N TRP A 440 9.94 -5.57 32.10
CA TRP A 440 9.59 -6.99 31.93
C TRP A 440 8.78 -7.24 30.63
N PRO A 441 9.08 -8.27 29.81
CA PRO A 441 9.97 -9.43 30.05
C PRO A 441 11.43 -9.25 29.58
N TYR A 442 11.90 -8.01 29.42
CA TYR A 442 13.24 -7.68 28.95
C TYR A 442 14.19 -7.35 30.10
N PHE A 443 15.46 -7.72 29.96
CA PHE A 443 16.52 -7.43 30.91
C PHE A 443 17.88 -7.33 30.22
N GLU A 444 18.81 -6.61 30.83
CA GLU A 444 20.18 -6.48 30.34
C GLU A 444 21.08 -7.54 30.99
N GLU A 445 21.81 -8.30 30.20
CA GLU A 445 22.73 -9.32 30.69
C GLU A 445 24.01 -9.35 29.84
N GLN A 446 25.14 -9.65 30.49
CA GLN A 446 26.43 -9.86 29.82
C GLN A 446 26.57 -11.35 29.51
N ASP A 447 26.87 -11.68 28.26
CA ASP A 447 27.13 -13.08 27.89
C ASP A 447 28.43 -13.61 28.50
N SER A 448 28.71 -14.89 28.31
CA SER A 448 29.90 -15.56 28.86
C SER A 448 31.23 -15.05 28.29
N SER A 449 31.20 -14.18 27.28
CA SER A 449 32.35 -13.45 26.72
C SER A 449 32.41 -11.98 27.18
N GLY A 450 31.52 -11.55 28.08
CA GLY A 450 31.45 -10.19 28.62
C GLY A 450 30.76 -9.19 27.69
N LEU A 451 30.04 -9.64 26.65
CA LEU A 451 29.26 -8.74 25.78
C LEU A 451 27.88 -8.47 26.39
N GLY A 452 27.61 -7.20 26.72
CA GLY A 452 26.29 -6.74 27.15
C GLY A 452 25.30 -6.68 25.99
N GLY A 453 24.10 -7.24 26.19
CA GLY A 453 23.00 -7.19 25.23
C GLY A 453 21.65 -7.02 25.92
N LEU A 454 20.63 -6.66 25.14
CA LEU A 454 19.24 -6.71 25.61
C LEU A 454 18.72 -8.13 25.39
N TRP A 455 18.28 -8.76 26.48
CA TRP A 455 17.77 -10.12 26.48
C TRP A 455 16.29 -10.11 26.80
N MET A 456 15.60 -11.11 26.25
CA MET A 456 14.20 -11.34 26.52
C MET A 456 14.05 -12.69 27.21
N PHE A 457 13.38 -12.68 28.35
CA PHE A 457 13.00 -13.90 29.04
C PHE A 457 12.11 -14.75 28.12
N GLN A 458 12.49 -16.01 27.95
CA GLN A 458 11.68 -16.98 27.23
C GLN A 458 11.05 -17.95 28.22
N PRO A 459 9.71 -17.96 28.37
CA PRO A 459 9.06 -18.98 29.17
C PRO A 459 9.47 -20.37 28.67
N PRO A 460 9.85 -21.30 29.56
CA PRO A 460 10.29 -22.62 29.16
C PRO A 460 9.16 -23.35 28.44
N THR A 461 9.53 -24.18 27.47
CA THR A 461 8.59 -25.13 26.87
C THR A 461 8.63 -26.47 27.59
N ARG A 462 7.52 -27.21 27.54
CA ARG A 462 7.29 -28.48 28.26
C ARG A 462 8.46 -29.49 28.17
N ASP A 463 9.21 -29.50 27.06
CA ASP A 463 10.26 -30.49 26.79
C ASP A 463 11.68 -29.89 26.68
N SER A 464 11.87 -28.57 26.83
CA SER A 464 13.20 -27.94 26.74
C SER A 464 13.21 -26.59 27.46
N PRO A 465 14.18 -26.33 28.37
CA PRO A 465 14.42 -24.98 28.85
C PRO A 465 14.82 -24.12 27.65
N ARG A 466 14.20 -22.94 27.53
CA ARG A 466 14.58 -21.97 26.52
C ARG A 466 15.52 -20.97 27.19
N PRO A 467 16.80 -20.90 26.78
CA PRO A 467 17.66 -19.83 27.26
C PRO A 467 17.06 -18.49 26.83
N PRO A 468 17.30 -17.40 27.58
CA PRO A 468 16.89 -16.06 27.17
C PRO A 468 17.34 -15.76 25.73
N LEU A 469 16.49 -15.06 24.98
CA LEU A 469 16.80 -14.69 23.59
C LEU A 469 17.48 -13.32 23.58
N GLN A 470 18.71 -13.26 23.09
CA GLN A 470 19.41 -12.01 22.85
C GLN A 470 18.75 -11.29 21.67
N LEU A 471 18.20 -10.11 21.91
CA LEU A 471 17.54 -9.28 20.89
C LEU A 471 18.54 -8.40 20.15
N THR A 472 19.57 -7.95 20.85
CA THR A 472 20.66 -7.16 20.28
C THR A 472 21.99 -7.54 20.94
N ASN A 473 23.07 -7.50 20.17
CA ASN A 473 24.45 -7.64 20.67
C ASN A 473 25.07 -6.30 21.11
N PHE A 474 24.28 -5.23 21.15
CA PHE A 474 24.67 -3.93 21.64
C PHE A 474 23.54 -3.27 22.44
N THR A 475 23.90 -2.40 23.37
CA THR A 475 22.98 -1.49 24.06
C THR A 475 23.29 -0.06 23.64
N ALA A 476 22.29 0.81 23.64
CA ALA A 476 22.45 2.24 23.40
C ALA A 476 21.53 3.00 24.35
N ARG A 477 22.11 3.87 25.17
CA ARG A 477 21.37 4.65 26.16
C ARG A 477 21.64 6.13 25.97
N ILE A 478 20.57 6.94 25.98
CA ILE A 478 20.69 8.39 26.07
C ILE A 478 21.25 8.74 27.45
N THR A 479 22.41 9.39 27.47
CA THR A 479 23.10 9.82 28.70
C THR A 479 23.01 11.31 28.93
N ALA A 480 22.70 12.10 27.90
CA ALA A 480 22.40 13.52 28.02
C ALA A 480 21.44 13.96 26.92
N GLU A 481 20.57 14.89 27.27
CA GLU A 481 19.72 15.61 26.34
C GLU A 481 20.17 17.08 26.40
N THR A 482 20.53 17.63 25.25
CA THR A 482 21.04 18.99 25.15
C THR A 482 20.23 19.72 24.09
N GLU A 483 19.93 20.96 24.39
CA GLU A 483 19.19 21.82 23.51
C GLU A 483 20.13 22.92 23.04
N ILE A 484 20.33 23.00 21.73
CA ILE A 484 21.17 24.02 21.12
C ILE A 484 20.25 25.02 20.44
N ASP A 485 20.30 26.26 20.91
CA ASP A 485 19.61 27.41 20.34
C ASP A 485 20.68 28.38 19.84
N ASP A 486 20.83 28.47 18.52
CA ASP A 486 21.79 29.36 17.86
C ASP A 486 21.19 30.73 17.50
N GLY A 487 19.96 31.00 17.95
CA GLY A 487 19.22 32.22 17.67
C GLY A 487 18.46 32.23 16.35
N ALA A 488 18.60 31.19 15.50
CA ALA A 488 17.83 31.00 14.27
C ALA A 488 16.97 29.72 14.32
N GLU A 489 17.50 28.63 14.88
CA GLU A 489 16.78 27.37 15.07
C GLU A 489 17.10 26.74 16.44
N ARG A 490 16.09 26.07 17.00
CA ARG A 490 16.21 25.33 18.25
C ARG A 490 16.28 23.84 17.93
N GLN A 491 17.42 23.20 18.18
CA GLN A 491 17.62 21.79 17.88
C GLN A 491 17.89 20.98 19.16
N GLU A 492 17.02 20.02 19.44
CA GLU A 492 17.20 19.04 20.51
C GLU A 492 18.15 17.92 20.04
N ARG A 493 19.18 17.64 20.85
CA ARG A 493 20.21 16.63 20.58
C ARG A 493 20.37 15.67 21.74
N TYR A 494 20.53 14.40 21.41
CA TYR A 494 20.81 13.32 22.35
C TYR A 494 22.28 12.92 22.25
N THR A 495 22.93 12.81 23.41
CA THR A 495 24.20 12.10 23.56
C THR A 495 23.88 10.68 23.99
N LEU A 496 24.26 9.71 23.18
CA LEU A 496 24.09 8.29 23.46
C LEU A 496 25.43 7.64 23.77
N VAL A 497 25.45 6.80 24.78
CA VAL A 497 26.53 5.83 24.99
C VAL A 497 26.02 4.49 24.50
N ALA A 498 26.68 3.97 23.47
CA ALA A 498 26.39 2.67 22.91
C ALA A 498 27.55 1.71 23.19
N THR A 499 27.25 0.46 23.52
CA THR A 499 28.23 -0.55 23.91
C THR A 499 27.93 -1.86 23.18
N CYS A 500 28.91 -2.39 22.47
CA CYS A 500 28.90 -3.71 21.84
C CYS A 500 30.18 -4.44 22.25
N GLY A 501 30.08 -5.37 23.21
CA GLY A 501 31.25 -6.05 23.76
C GLY A 501 32.16 -5.10 24.53
N SER A 502 33.46 -5.17 24.28
CA SER A 502 34.44 -4.23 24.83
C SER A 502 34.44 -2.85 24.15
N THR A 503 33.68 -2.70 23.06
CA THR A 503 33.63 -1.45 22.30
C THR A 503 32.51 -0.57 22.83
N THR A 504 32.87 0.56 23.43
CA THR A 504 31.92 1.61 23.83
C THR A 504 32.16 2.86 23.00
N ARG A 505 31.09 3.45 22.48
CA ARG A 505 31.13 4.66 21.65
C ARG A 505 30.10 5.65 22.16
N THR A 506 30.53 6.90 22.29
CA THR A 506 29.63 8.03 22.52
C THR A 506 29.28 8.66 21.18
N LEU A 507 27.98 8.90 20.97
CA LEU A 507 27.42 9.41 19.72
C LEU A 507 26.52 10.58 20.03
N GLU A 508 26.57 11.61 19.20
CA GLU A 508 25.59 12.69 19.26
C GLU A 508 24.73 12.68 18.00
N MET A 509 23.43 12.82 18.21
CA MET A 509 22.44 12.90 17.14
C MET A 509 21.33 13.86 17.54
N SER A 510 20.74 14.53 16.55
CA SER A 510 19.51 15.27 16.79
C SER A 510 18.38 14.30 17.14
N ARG A 511 17.34 14.81 17.80
CA ARG A 511 16.13 14.05 18.11
C ARG A 511 15.49 13.44 16.86
N GLU A 512 15.41 14.21 15.78
CA GLU A 512 14.87 13.74 14.49
C GLU A 512 15.71 12.60 13.90
N GLU A 513 17.04 12.68 13.99
CA GLU A 513 17.93 11.59 13.56
C GLU A 513 17.80 10.32 14.42
N PHE A 514 17.48 10.47 15.72
CA PHE A 514 17.26 9.33 16.62
C PHE A 514 15.90 8.66 16.43
N GLU A 515 14.86 9.45 16.15
CA GLU A 515 13.49 8.96 15.95
C GLU A 515 13.24 8.44 14.51
N GLY A 516 14.15 8.73 13.58
CA GLY A 516 14.07 8.27 12.19
C GLY A 516 14.65 6.87 11.92
N ASP A 517 14.27 6.29 10.77
CA ASP A 517 14.59 4.91 10.36
C ASP A 517 16.11 4.60 10.28
N GLY A 518 16.96 5.62 10.21
CA GLY A 518 18.41 5.48 10.09
C GLY A 518 19.19 5.40 11.42
N ALA A 519 18.53 5.63 12.56
CA ALA A 519 19.19 5.76 13.86
C ALA A 519 19.97 4.50 14.24
N VAL A 520 19.33 3.33 14.12
CA VAL A 520 19.92 2.03 14.47
C VAL A 520 21.12 1.72 13.58
N SER A 521 21.01 1.94 12.26
CA SER A 521 22.12 1.71 11.33
C SER A 521 23.34 2.57 11.65
N ARG A 522 23.14 3.81 12.11
CA ARG A 522 24.23 4.71 12.51
C ARG A 522 24.90 4.27 13.81
N ILE A 523 24.12 3.82 14.80
CA ILE A 523 24.65 3.29 16.06
C ILE A 523 25.47 2.02 15.80
N VAL A 524 24.94 1.09 15.00
CA VAL A 524 25.63 -0.15 14.60
C VAL A 524 26.91 0.16 13.83
N ALA A 525 26.86 1.09 12.87
CA ALA A 525 28.03 1.51 12.10
C ALA A 525 29.13 2.10 13.00
N ALA A 526 28.75 2.90 14.00
CA ALA A 526 29.72 3.49 14.93
C ALA A 526 30.37 2.46 15.85
N LEU A 527 29.63 1.43 16.24
CA LEU A 527 30.12 0.31 17.05
C LEU A 527 30.95 -0.69 16.24
N GLY A 528 30.94 -0.61 14.91
CA GLY A 528 31.68 -1.51 14.04
C GLY A 528 31.14 -2.95 14.03
N ALA A 529 29.91 -3.16 14.51
CA ALA A 529 29.23 -4.44 14.47
C ALA A 529 28.73 -4.71 13.03
N ARG A 530 28.94 -5.93 12.53
CA ARG A 530 28.41 -6.39 11.22
C ARG A 530 27.11 -7.14 11.39
#